data_AF-Q6KAU1-F1
#
_entry.id   AF-Q6KAU1-F1
#
_cell.length_a   1.000
_cell.length_b   1.000
_cell.length_c   1.000
_cell.angle_alpha   90.00
_cell.angle_beta   90.00
_cell.angle_gamma   90.00
#
_symmetry.space_group_name_H-M   'P 1'
#
loop_
_entity.id
_entity.type
_entity.pdbx_description
1 polymer ?
#
loop_
_entity_poly.entity_id
_entity_poly.type
_entity_poly.pdbx_seq_one_letter_code
_entity_poly.pdbx_strand_id
1 'polypeptide(L)'
;TKCCGPFPESTTQTSHVSIPMVCLRAPVHPTHTCCMPSALSKDDVERCKQKDLLEQMMAEMIGEFPDLHRTIVSERDVYLTYMLRQAARRLELPRASDAEPRKCVPSVVVGVVGMGHVPGIEKNWSTDLNIQEIMT
;
A
#
# COMPACT_ATOMS: atom_id res chain seq x y z
N THR A 1 1.84 12.20 29.79
CA THR A 1 1.08 12.31 28.53
C THR A 1 1.39 13.66 27.90
N LYS A 2 2.43 13.74 27.06
CA LYS A 2 2.78 14.97 26.33
C LYS A 2 2.34 14.81 24.87
N CYS A 3 1.49 15.73 24.44
CA CYS A 3 1.05 15.94 23.07
C CYS A 3 2.25 16.33 22.19
N CYS A 4 2.42 15.67 21.04
CA CYS A 4 3.22 16.21 19.94
C CYS A 4 2.28 16.92 18.97
N GLY A 5 2.62 18.16 18.62
CA GLY A 5 1.81 19.11 17.86
C GLY A 5 1.65 18.81 16.37
N PRO A 6 1.05 19.74 15.61
CA PRO A 6 0.61 19.50 14.23
C PRO A 6 1.80 19.38 13.28
N PHE A 7 1.78 18.36 12.42
CA PHE A 7 2.70 18.21 11.30
C PHE A 7 2.24 19.11 10.14
N PRO A 8 3.16 19.69 9.35
CA PRO A 8 2.78 20.58 8.24
C PRO A 8 2.08 19.78 7.13
N GLU A 9 0.81 20.09 6.87
CA GLU A 9 0.08 19.66 5.69
C GLU A 9 0.68 20.31 4.44
N SER A 10 1.37 19.53 3.60
CA SER A 10 1.64 19.93 2.22
C SER A 10 0.47 19.47 1.35
N THR A 11 -0.56 20.30 1.28
CA THR A 11 -1.73 20.08 0.43
C THR A 11 -1.42 20.55 -0.98
N THR A 12 -1.07 19.63 -1.88
CA THR A 12 -1.12 19.91 -3.32
C THR A 12 -2.56 19.73 -3.78
N GLN A 13 -3.21 20.86 -4.06
CA GLN A 13 -4.60 20.93 -4.50
C GLN A 13 -4.66 20.66 -6.01
N THR A 14 -5.12 19.48 -6.41
CA THR A 14 -5.59 19.20 -7.76
C THR A 14 -6.90 18.43 -7.69
N SER A 15 -7.88 18.88 -8.45
CA SER A 15 -9.25 18.39 -8.54
C SER A 15 -9.33 16.96 -9.11
N HIS A 16 -8.88 15.95 -8.36
CA HIS A 16 -9.15 14.54 -8.60
C HIS A 16 -8.93 13.80 -7.27
N VAL A 17 -10.00 13.16 -6.79
CA VAL A 17 -10.11 12.33 -5.57
C VAL A 17 -8.79 12.07 -4.84
N SER A 18 -8.40 12.98 -3.95
CA SER A 18 -7.25 12.80 -3.06
C SER A 18 -7.71 11.95 -1.87
N ILE A 19 -7.43 10.64 -1.91
CA ILE A 19 -7.45 9.83 -0.69
C ILE A 19 -6.11 10.09 -0.01
N PRO A 20 -6.07 10.74 1.16
CA PRO A 20 -4.81 10.96 1.85
C PRO A 20 -4.26 9.60 2.31
N MET A 21 -3.19 9.13 1.68
CA MET A 21 -2.48 7.95 2.12
C MET A 21 -1.64 8.33 3.34
N VAL A 22 -2.18 8.08 4.54
CA VAL A 22 -1.44 8.29 5.78
C VAL A 22 -0.72 7.00 6.13
N CYS A 23 0.61 6.98 5.95
CA CYS A 23 1.44 5.84 6.31
C CYS A 23 1.60 5.75 7.84
N LEU A 24 0.72 4.98 8.50
CA LEU A 24 0.81 4.68 9.93
C LEU A 24 1.79 3.53 10.17
N ARG A 25 2.88 3.76 10.91
CA ARG A 25 3.75 2.67 11.39
C ARG A 25 3.02 1.88 12.49
N ALA A 26 2.54 0.68 12.17
CA ALA A 26 1.98 -0.23 13.17
C ALA A 26 3.10 -1.06 13.85
N PRO A 27 3.11 -1.18 15.20
CA PRO A 27 4.03 -2.08 15.89
C PRO A 27 3.59 -3.54 15.68
N VAL A 28 4.33 -4.29 14.87
CA VAL A 28 4.09 -5.73 14.64
C VAL A 28 4.59 -6.52 15.86
N HIS A 29 3.71 -7.28 16.52
CA HIS A 29 4.08 -8.29 17.51
C HIS A 29 4.34 -9.64 16.81
N PRO A 30 5.41 -10.37 17.13
CA PRO A 30 5.80 -11.58 16.41
C PRO A 30 4.94 -12.77 16.86
N THR A 31 3.97 -13.20 16.04
CA THR A 31 3.19 -14.43 16.28
C THR A 31 2.98 -15.23 15.00
N HIS A 32 4.05 -15.73 14.36
CA HIS A 32 4.06 -17.01 13.61
C HIS A 32 5.45 -17.24 13.00
N THR A 33 6.21 -18.20 13.52
CA THR A 33 7.59 -18.48 13.11
C THR A 33 7.63 -19.84 12.42
N CYS A 34 7.62 -19.87 11.08
CA CYS A 34 7.96 -21.07 10.30
C CYS A 34 9.17 -20.71 9.43
N CYS A 35 10.29 -21.37 9.69
CA CYS A 35 11.58 -21.26 8.97
C CYS A 35 12.43 -20.01 9.26
N MET A 36 13.11 -19.95 10.41
CA MET A 36 14.53 -19.54 10.60
C MET A 36 14.92 -19.66 12.10
N PRO A 37 16.19 -19.94 12.45
CA PRO A 37 16.59 -20.38 13.79
C PRO A 37 16.53 -19.26 14.86
N SER A 38 16.00 -19.64 16.02
CA SER A 38 16.14 -19.10 17.39
C SER A 38 16.26 -17.58 17.61
N ALA A 39 15.25 -17.05 18.32
CA ALA A 39 15.24 -15.80 19.09
C ALA A 39 15.72 -14.55 18.33
N LEU A 40 14.87 -14.02 17.45
CA LEU A 40 15.03 -12.67 16.92
C LEU A 40 14.92 -11.66 18.07
N SER A 41 15.99 -10.92 18.34
CA SER A 41 15.96 -9.79 19.27
C SER A 41 15.03 -8.71 18.75
N LYS A 42 14.46 -7.91 19.66
CA LYS A 42 13.72 -6.70 19.27
C LYS A 42 14.58 -5.79 18.38
N ASP A 43 15.90 -5.78 18.61
CA ASP A 43 16.88 -5.07 17.78
C ASP A 43 17.03 -5.68 16.38
N ASP A 44 16.88 -7.00 16.20
CA ASP A 44 16.92 -7.64 14.87
C ASP A 44 15.67 -7.29 14.06
N VAL A 45 14.52 -7.24 14.73
CA VAL A 45 13.25 -6.79 14.12
C VAL A 45 13.33 -5.32 13.72
N GLU A 46 13.92 -4.45 14.55
CA GLU A 46 14.12 -3.04 14.20
C GLU A 46 15.17 -2.84 13.10
N ARG A 47 16.23 -3.67 13.07
CA ARG A 47 17.21 -3.65 11.97
C ARG A 47 16.58 -4.05 10.63
N CYS A 48 15.73 -5.06 10.61
CA CYS A 48 14.98 -5.43 9.39
C CYS A 48 13.94 -4.38 8.96
N LYS A 49 13.56 -3.42 9.82
CA LYS A 49 12.72 -2.27 9.45
C LYS A 49 13.52 -1.11 8.86
N GLN A 50 14.84 -1.10 8.96
CA GLN A 50 15.64 -0.10 8.27
C GLN A 50 15.48 -0.28 6.77
N LYS A 51 15.14 0.82 6.09
CA LYS A 51 14.96 0.85 4.64
C LYS A 51 16.22 0.34 3.93
N ASP A 52 17.40 0.71 4.44
CA ASP A 52 18.68 0.41 3.83
C ASP A 52 18.96 -1.10 3.66
N LEU A 53 18.63 -1.93 4.67
CA LEU A 53 18.87 -3.38 4.59
C LEU A 53 17.89 -4.06 3.62
N LEU A 54 16.61 -3.68 3.67
CA LEU A 54 15.60 -4.22 2.76
C LEU A 54 15.86 -3.78 1.32
N GLU A 55 16.25 -2.53 1.12
CA GLU A 55 16.64 -1.98 -0.19
C GLU A 55 17.87 -2.70 -0.74
N GLN A 56 18.88 -2.98 0.07
CA GLN A 56 20.06 -3.74 -0.35
C GLN A 56 19.68 -5.14 -0.84
N MET A 57 18.87 -5.88 -0.08
CA MET A 57 18.41 -7.22 -0.49
C MET A 57 17.57 -7.18 -1.77
N MET A 58 16.71 -6.16 -1.93
CA MET A 58 15.95 -5.99 -3.17
C MET A 58 16.84 -5.61 -4.36
N ALA A 59 17.88 -4.82 -4.14
CA ALA A 59 18.85 -4.44 -5.16
C ALA A 59 19.66 -5.65 -5.66
N GLU A 60 20.08 -6.54 -4.76
CA GLU A 60 20.73 -7.81 -5.10
C GLU A 60 19.80 -8.68 -5.96
N MET A 61 18.52 -8.77 -5.60
CA MET A 61 17.52 -9.50 -6.39
C MET A 61 17.27 -8.90 -7.78
N ILE A 62 17.25 -7.56 -7.91
CA ILE A 62 17.15 -6.90 -9.22
C ILE A 62 18.37 -7.22 -10.09
N GLY A 63 19.56 -7.31 -9.50
CA GLY A 63 20.80 -7.61 -10.20
C GLY A 63 20.88 -9.05 -10.71
N GLU A 64 20.53 -10.02 -9.88
CA GLU A 64 20.65 -11.45 -10.24
C GLU A 64 19.40 -12.01 -10.92
N PHE A 65 18.20 -11.54 -10.58
CA PHE A 65 16.92 -12.09 -11.03
C PHE A 65 15.87 -11.00 -11.33
N PRO A 66 16.05 -10.21 -12.40
CA PRO A 66 15.17 -9.07 -12.73
C PRO A 66 13.71 -9.49 -12.98
N ASP A 67 13.49 -10.65 -13.60
CA ASP A 67 12.14 -11.17 -13.84
C ASP A 67 11.43 -11.55 -12.52
N LEU A 68 12.18 -12.07 -11.55
CA LEU A 68 11.64 -12.41 -10.24
C LEU A 68 11.24 -11.15 -9.46
N HIS A 69 12.08 -10.10 -9.51
CA HIS A 69 11.74 -8.81 -8.92
C HIS A 69 10.47 -8.21 -9.56
N ARG A 70 10.35 -8.30 -10.89
CA ARG A 70 9.17 -7.84 -11.62
C ARG A 70 7.91 -8.51 -11.07
N THR A 71 7.89 -9.83 -10.96
CA THR A 71 6.70 -10.56 -10.49
C THR A 71 6.44 -10.40 -8.98
N ILE A 72 7.47 -10.47 -8.14
CA ILE A 72 7.29 -10.43 -6.68
C ILE A 72 6.93 -9.02 -6.19
N VAL A 73 7.49 -7.98 -6.81
CA VAL A 73 7.36 -6.60 -6.33
C VAL A 73 6.52 -5.78 -7.29
N SER A 74 6.96 -5.62 -8.54
CA SER A 74 6.36 -4.65 -9.46
C SER A 74 4.91 -5.01 -9.85
N GLU A 75 4.67 -6.26 -10.23
CA GLU A 75 3.32 -6.76 -10.57
C GLU A 75 2.41 -6.79 -9.35
N ARG A 76 2.97 -7.14 -8.19
CA ARG A 76 2.23 -7.12 -6.91
C ARG A 76 1.81 -5.70 -6.55
N ASP A 77 2.66 -4.70 -6.73
CA ASP A 77 2.33 -3.30 -6.47
C ASP A 77 1.17 -2.82 -7.37
N VAL A 78 1.17 -3.22 -8.65
CA VAL A 78 0.07 -2.93 -9.57
C VAL A 78 -1.24 -3.55 -9.07
N TYR A 79 -1.21 -4.83 -8.69
CA TYR A 79 -2.39 -5.52 -8.18
C TYR A 79 -2.91 -4.92 -6.86
N LEU A 80 -2.01 -4.65 -5.90
CA LEU A 80 -2.37 -4.05 -4.61
C LEU A 80 -2.99 -2.66 -4.79
N THR A 81 -2.41 -1.84 -5.67
CA THR A 81 -2.94 -0.52 -6.01
C THR A 81 -4.34 -0.63 -6.59
N TYR A 82 -4.54 -1.55 -7.54
CA TYR A 82 -5.85 -1.80 -8.11
C TYR A 82 -6.86 -2.20 -7.05
N MET A 83 -6.54 -3.17 -6.20
CA MET A 83 -7.46 -3.62 -5.14
C MET A 83 -7.82 -2.51 -4.15
N LEU A 84 -6.85 -1.68 -3.74
CA LEU A 84 -7.12 -0.52 -2.89
C LEU A 84 -8.04 0.50 -3.57
N ARG A 85 -7.83 0.79 -4.86
CA ARG A 85 -8.71 1.67 -5.64
C ARG A 85 -10.12 1.11 -5.76
N GLN A 86 -10.24 -0.20 -5.98
CA GLN A 86 -11.55 -0.88 -6.02
C GLN A 86 -12.28 -0.79 -4.68
N ALA A 87 -11.59 -1.06 -3.57
CA ALA A 87 -12.16 -0.96 -2.23
C ALA A 87 -12.61 0.46 -1.86
N ALA A 88 -11.86 1.46 -2.33
CA ALA A 88 -12.18 2.88 -2.09
C ALA A 88 -13.19 3.48 -3.08
N ARG A 89 -13.71 2.69 -4.04
CA ARG A 89 -14.76 3.18 -4.94
C ARG A 89 -15.98 3.64 -4.14
N ARG A 90 -16.61 4.71 -4.62
CA ARG A 90 -17.87 5.18 -4.05
C ARG A 90 -18.94 4.09 -4.20
N LEU A 91 -19.74 3.92 -3.16
CA LEU A 91 -20.86 2.99 -3.19
C LEU A 91 -22.04 3.66 -3.87
N GLU A 92 -22.50 3.08 -4.98
CA GLU A 92 -23.77 3.45 -5.58
C GLU A 92 -24.91 2.79 -4.80
N LEU A 93 -25.86 3.59 -4.33
CA LEU A 93 -27.03 3.06 -3.64
C LEU A 93 -28.09 2.57 -4.64
N PRO A 94 -28.81 1.48 -4.32
CA PRO A 94 -29.92 1.02 -5.14
C PRO A 94 -30.96 2.13 -5.36
N ARG A 95 -31.42 2.28 -6.59
CA ARG A 95 -32.46 3.23 -6.94
C ARG A 95 -33.83 2.67 -6.57
N ALA A 96 -34.67 3.52 -5.99
CA ALA A 96 -36.10 3.19 -5.77
C ALA A 96 -36.93 3.36 -7.06
N SER A 97 -36.50 4.22 -7.98
CA SER A 97 -37.08 4.38 -9.33
C SER A 97 -36.07 5.00 -10.30
N ASP A 98 -36.30 4.88 -11.60
CA ASP A 98 -35.44 5.47 -12.64
C ASP A 98 -35.46 7.02 -12.69
N ALA A 99 -36.46 7.64 -12.05
CA ALA A 99 -36.58 9.09 -11.94
C ALA A 99 -35.68 9.68 -10.81
N GLU A 100 -35.20 8.86 -9.88
CA GLU A 100 -34.33 9.33 -8.77
C GLU A 100 -32.86 9.50 -9.23
N PRO A 101 -32.21 10.63 -8.88
CA PRO A 101 -30.80 10.84 -9.16
C PRO A 101 -29.92 9.80 -8.46
N ARG A 102 -28.79 9.42 -9.08
CA ARG A 102 -27.85 8.46 -8.46
C ARG A 102 -27.33 9.03 -7.15
N LYS A 103 -27.59 8.34 -6.05
CA LYS A 103 -27.00 8.65 -4.75
C LYS A 103 -25.70 7.85 -4.62
N CYS A 104 -24.60 8.57 -4.45
CA CYS A 104 -23.27 8.00 -4.37
C CYS A 104 -22.65 8.40 -3.03
N VAL A 105 -22.36 7.41 -2.18
CA VAL A 105 -21.80 7.66 -0.85
C VAL A 105 -20.27 7.53 -0.94
N PRO A 106 -19.50 8.55 -0.48
CA PRO A 106 -18.06 8.43 -0.40
C PRO A 106 -17.68 7.30 0.57
N SER A 107 -16.78 6.42 0.14
CA SER A 107 -16.21 5.38 1.00
C SER A 107 -14.93 5.91 1.65
N VAL A 108 -14.79 5.71 2.95
CA VAL A 108 -13.54 5.99 3.68
C VAL A 108 -12.91 4.64 4.02
N VAL A 109 -11.75 4.35 3.43
CA VAL A 109 -11.06 3.08 3.57
C VAL A 109 -9.67 3.33 4.15
N VAL A 110 -9.28 2.49 5.11
CA VAL A 110 -7.91 2.42 5.60
C VAL A 110 -7.30 1.13 5.07
N GLY A 111 -6.35 1.25 4.14
CA GLY A 111 -5.57 0.12 3.63
C GLY A 111 -4.32 -0.10 4.47
N VAL A 112 -4.10 -1.34 4.93
CA VAL A 112 -2.87 -1.73 5.61
C VAL A 112 -2.01 -2.53 4.64
N VAL A 113 -0.80 -2.05 4.36
CA VAL A 113 0.14 -2.65 3.42
C VAL A 113 1.53 -2.77 4.03
N GLY A 114 2.34 -3.71 3.53
CA GLY A 114 3.73 -3.83 3.92
C GLY A 114 4.55 -2.63 3.42
N MET A 115 5.55 -2.19 4.21
CA MET A 115 6.35 -0.99 3.88
C MET A 115 7.05 -1.06 2.51
N GLY A 116 7.43 -2.26 2.05
CA GLY A 116 8.07 -2.44 0.74
C GLY A 116 7.18 -2.10 -0.45
N HIS A 117 5.86 -2.14 -0.29
CA HIS A 117 4.89 -1.87 -1.36
C HIS A 117 4.45 -0.41 -1.43
N VAL A 118 4.69 0.36 -0.36
CA VAL A 118 4.27 1.75 -0.28
C VAL A 118 4.79 2.59 -1.47
N PRO A 119 6.09 2.55 -1.83
CA PRO A 119 6.59 3.35 -2.96
C PRO A 119 5.96 2.95 -4.30
N GLY A 120 5.75 1.65 -4.52
CA GLY A 120 5.13 1.15 -5.75
C GLY A 120 3.65 1.50 -5.84
N ILE A 121 2.93 1.48 -4.72
CA ILE A 121 1.53 1.90 -4.65
C ILE A 121 1.39 3.39 -4.95
N GLU A 122 2.21 4.24 -4.32
CA GLU A 122 2.22 5.68 -4.59
C GLU A 122 2.51 5.97 -6.07
N LYS A 123 3.51 5.30 -6.65
CA LYS A 123 3.88 5.42 -8.07
C LYS A 123 2.73 5.04 -9.00
N ASN A 124 1.98 4.00 -8.67
CA ASN A 124 0.91 3.47 -9.51
C ASN A 124 -0.46 4.12 -9.27
N TRP A 125 -0.63 4.91 -8.20
CA TRP A 125 -1.95 5.33 -7.70
C TRP A 125 -2.81 6.06 -8.75
N SER A 126 -2.18 6.95 -9.52
CA SER A 126 -2.86 7.79 -10.53
C SER A 126 -2.69 7.28 -11.96
N THR A 127 -2.00 6.15 -12.14
CA THR A 127 -1.73 5.57 -13.46
C THR A 127 -2.89 4.67 -13.87
N ASP A 128 -3.13 4.52 -15.17
CA ASP A 128 -4.03 3.48 -15.67
C ASP A 128 -3.35 2.11 -15.54
N LEU A 129 -4.02 1.19 -14.85
CA LEU A 129 -3.48 -0.13 -14.53
C LEU A 129 -4.14 -1.18 -15.42
N ASN A 130 -3.32 -1.89 -16.22
CA ASN A 130 -3.76 -3.02 -17.00
C ASN A 130 -3.59 -4.32 -16.19
N ILE A 131 -4.65 -4.75 -15.50
CA ILE A 131 -4.58 -5.92 -14.63
C ILE A 131 -4.52 -7.24 -15.41
N GLN A 132 -5.05 -7.27 -16.63
CA GLN A 132 -5.03 -8.50 -17.44
C GLN A 132 -3.61 -8.88 -17.84
N GLU A 133 -2.76 -7.89 -18.10
CA GLU A 133 -1.37 -8.07 -18.51
C GLU A 133 -0.50 -8.70 -17.42
N ILE A 134 -0.81 -8.48 -16.15
CA ILE A 134 -0.04 -9.03 -15.01
C ILE A 134 -0.62 -10.34 -14.48
N MET A 135 -1.74 -10.82 -15.05
CA MET A 135 -2.39 -12.09 -14.66
C MET A 135 -2.21 -13.19 -15.71
N THR A 136 -1.34 -12.96 -16.70
CA THR A 136 -1.03 -13.88 -17.81
C THR A 136 0.26 -14.63 -17.52
#